data_AF-A0A438LXD2-F1
#
_entry.id   AF-A0A438LXD2-F1
#
_cell.length_a   1.000
_cell.length_b   1.000
_cell.length_c   1.000
_cell.angle_alpha   90.00
_cell.angle_beta   90.00
_cell.angle_gamma   90.00
#
_symmetry.space_group_name_H-M   'P 1'
#
loop_
_entity.id
_entity.type
_entity.pdbx_description
1 polymer ?
#
loop_
_entity_poly.entity_id
_entity_poly.type
_entity_poly.pdbx_seq_one_letter_code
_entity_poly.pdbx_strand_id
1 'polypeptide(L)'
;MTEVSFAQHGMWITERMGAASAYHMPIVIRLPGPPDRGVLAKAVAAVVERHPLLGTAVEERDGVLHLVPARTPPALADAPVEGPFDLERGPLVRFALDGRTLLVEAHHLVFDGQSKDILVADLAAFCEGAVPPPLETIDHAALQRERVAARLGHAKEFWAERWREPGHLAVPGGVLRSRKAGPGKVSEFRLEVPEVTGLTRFEVILAALHTLLRSYGNAGVVTAVDLSTRTEAEAGHIGPFVNELPVFSRPSPDTPFAEFAAGLRAELRQVYAVREVPIARAVPGVKPHAALAPVSVSYRRAGPPVPGWDVDLLAFNKAVRGALQLQLLDGPDGLRASLRHDPDELAEPDLFAADLRSALSRIGPDLLLSELAPFREVSTPNAPAAGTEAVEVAADPLLPEITAIWEEVLKFSPVEPHDDIFDLGGHSLTITQIIARMRKRLDVEIELDDFFDNPTIAGVIEVIRR
;
A
#
# COMPACT_ATOMS: atom_id res chain seq x y z
N MET A 1 21.15 2.58 15.66
CA MET A 1 20.70 2.06 14.35
C MET A 1 19.60 1.08 14.64
N THR A 2 18.45 1.25 14.00
CA THR A 2 17.25 0.45 14.27
C THR A 2 16.97 -0.36 13.02
N GLU A 3 16.71 -1.66 13.14
CA GLU A 3 16.28 -2.47 11.99
C GLU A 3 14.97 -1.91 11.42
N VAL A 4 14.74 -2.02 10.12
CA VAL A 4 13.45 -1.63 9.53
C VAL A 4 12.33 -2.61 9.93
N SER A 5 11.09 -2.12 9.95
CA SER A 5 9.90 -2.96 10.11
C SER A 5 9.63 -3.80 8.85
N PHE A 6 8.76 -4.81 8.90
CA PHE A 6 8.40 -5.59 7.72
C PHE A 6 7.71 -4.76 6.65
N ALA A 7 6.87 -3.80 7.05
CA ALA A 7 6.24 -2.86 6.12
C ALA A 7 7.30 -2.00 5.41
N GLN A 8 8.26 -1.48 6.15
CA GLN A 8 9.37 -0.69 5.61
C GLN A 8 10.25 -1.50 4.65
N HIS A 9 10.55 -2.75 5.00
CA HIS A 9 11.30 -3.67 4.15
C HIS A 9 10.56 -3.91 2.83
N GLY A 10 9.25 -4.19 2.87
CA GLY A 10 8.43 -4.36 1.67
C GLY A 10 8.42 -3.12 0.77
N MET A 11 8.24 -1.93 1.36
CA MET A 11 8.26 -0.67 0.60
C MET A 11 9.63 -0.39 -0.04
N TRP A 12 10.73 -0.67 0.66
CA TRP A 12 12.08 -0.50 0.11
C TRP A 12 12.32 -1.40 -1.11
N ILE A 13 11.83 -2.64 -1.06
CA ILE A 13 11.90 -3.57 -2.20
C ILE A 13 11.12 -3.00 -3.38
N THR A 14 9.86 -2.62 -3.16
CA THR A 14 9.00 -2.11 -4.25
C THR A 14 9.51 -0.77 -4.81
N GLU A 15 10.14 0.08 -4.01
CA GLU A 15 10.80 1.30 -4.51
C GLU A 15 11.92 0.96 -5.49
N ARG A 16 12.75 -0.06 -5.18
CA ARG A 16 13.82 -0.53 -6.08
C ARG A 16 13.32 -1.20 -7.37
N MET A 17 12.08 -1.66 -7.37
CA MET A 17 11.36 -2.18 -8.56
C MET A 17 10.79 -1.04 -9.43
N GLY A 18 10.92 0.23 -9.03
CA GLY A 18 10.43 1.37 -9.80
C GLY A 18 9.01 1.79 -9.42
N ALA A 19 8.82 2.28 -8.19
CA ALA A 19 7.51 2.72 -7.71
C ALA A 19 7.13 4.16 -8.12
N ALA A 20 7.93 4.84 -8.93
CA ALA A 20 7.76 6.26 -9.27
C ALA A 20 7.50 7.11 -8.00
N SER A 21 6.44 7.90 -7.96
CA SER A 21 6.01 8.67 -6.78
C SER A 21 4.93 7.96 -5.95
N ALA A 22 4.67 6.66 -6.16
CA ALA A 22 3.56 5.94 -5.55
C ALA A 22 3.62 5.87 -4.02
N TYR A 23 4.82 5.90 -3.45
CA TYR A 23 5.05 5.98 -2.00
C TYR A 23 5.28 7.40 -1.48
N HIS A 24 5.12 8.43 -2.30
CA HIS A 24 5.14 9.80 -1.82
C HIS A 24 3.78 10.13 -1.17
N MET A 25 3.81 10.72 0.01
CA MET A 25 2.63 11.12 0.79
C MET A 25 2.60 12.64 0.96
N PRO A 26 2.12 13.40 -0.05
CA PRO A 26 2.08 14.85 0.03
C PRO A 26 0.96 15.35 0.96
N ILE A 27 1.19 16.55 1.48
CA ILE A 27 0.25 17.41 2.21
C ILE A 27 0.43 18.82 1.65
N VAL A 28 -0.68 19.47 1.29
CA VAL A 28 -0.68 20.88 0.88
C VAL A 28 -1.38 21.70 1.95
N ILE A 29 -0.68 22.65 2.54
CA ILE A 29 -1.18 23.51 3.62
C ILE A 29 -1.18 24.94 3.09
N ARG A 30 -2.36 25.56 2.96
CA ARG A 30 -2.49 26.99 2.65
C ARG A 30 -2.69 27.75 3.96
N LEU A 31 -1.76 28.66 4.25
CA LEU A 31 -1.71 29.43 5.49
C LEU A 31 -2.63 30.67 5.40
N PRO A 32 -3.19 31.15 6.53
CA PRO A 32 -4.19 32.22 6.52
C PRO A 32 -3.66 33.58 6.04
N GLY A 33 -2.33 33.78 6.09
CA GLY A 33 -1.66 35.01 5.67
C GLY A 33 -0.20 34.74 5.27
N PRO A 34 0.55 35.78 4.87
CA PRO A 34 1.98 35.69 4.63
C PRO A 34 2.69 35.13 5.88
N PRO A 35 3.38 33.98 5.79
CA PRO A 35 4.00 33.35 6.94
C PRO A 35 5.32 34.04 7.32
N ASP A 36 5.60 34.11 8.62
CA ASP A 36 6.96 34.35 9.09
C ASP A 36 7.81 33.10 8.83
N ARG A 37 8.70 33.17 7.83
CA ARG A 37 9.56 32.06 7.44
C ARG A 37 10.49 31.62 8.57
N GLY A 38 10.92 32.53 9.45
CA GLY A 38 11.75 32.21 10.60
C GLY A 38 11.01 31.41 11.65
N VAL A 39 9.73 31.75 11.92
CA VAL A 39 8.85 30.95 12.78
C VAL A 39 8.62 29.57 12.15
N LEU A 40 8.31 29.51 10.86
CA LEU A 40 8.01 28.25 10.18
C LEU A 40 9.23 27.32 10.13
N ALA A 41 10.42 27.86 9.86
CA ALA A 41 11.66 27.08 9.88
C ALA A 41 11.96 26.50 11.27
N LYS A 42 11.71 27.26 12.35
CA LYS A 42 11.84 26.76 13.72
C LYS A 42 10.80 25.67 14.03
N ALA A 43 9.56 25.84 13.58
CA ALA A 43 8.53 24.82 13.75
C ALA A 43 8.88 23.52 13.03
N VAL A 44 9.38 23.60 11.78
CA VAL A 44 9.88 22.43 11.03
C VAL A 44 10.99 21.72 11.80
N ALA A 45 11.99 22.46 12.30
CA ALA A 45 13.07 21.87 13.09
C ALA A 45 12.56 21.17 14.35
N ALA A 46 11.62 21.79 15.08
CA ALA A 46 11.02 21.23 16.29
C ALA A 46 10.18 19.96 16.00
N VAL A 47 9.45 19.93 14.88
CA VAL A 47 8.73 18.72 14.45
C VAL A 47 9.68 17.58 14.11
N VAL A 48 10.78 17.86 13.42
CA VAL A 48 11.80 16.84 13.08
C VAL A 48 12.50 16.32 14.34
N GLU A 49 12.79 17.20 15.30
CA GLU A 49 13.35 16.80 16.60
C GLU A 49 12.37 15.91 17.39
N ARG A 50 11.09 16.27 17.39
CA ARG A 50 10.02 15.49 18.03
C ARG A 50 9.78 14.14 17.35
N HIS A 51 9.96 14.07 16.03
CA HIS A 51 9.75 12.87 15.21
C HIS A 51 10.99 12.51 14.40
N PRO A 52 12.03 11.93 15.03
CA PRO A 52 13.31 11.69 14.39
C PRO A 52 13.25 10.82 13.13
N LEU A 53 12.21 9.98 13.00
CA LEU A 53 12.00 9.10 11.85
C LEU A 53 11.92 9.88 10.52
N LEU A 54 11.42 11.11 10.53
CA LEU A 54 11.35 11.98 9.36
C LEU A 54 12.74 12.32 8.80
N GLY A 55 13.74 12.42 9.67
CA GLY A 55 15.13 12.73 9.34
C GLY A 55 16.00 11.50 9.08
N THR A 56 15.42 10.37 8.70
CA THR A 56 16.18 9.12 8.48
C THR A 56 16.48 8.85 7.00
N ALA A 57 17.37 7.89 6.79
CA ALA A 57 17.67 7.18 5.57
C ALA A 57 17.72 5.66 5.88
N VAL A 58 17.84 4.84 4.86
CA VAL A 58 17.91 3.38 4.94
C VAL A 58 19.29 2.92 4.49
N GLU A 59 19.95 2.10 5.29
CA GLU A 59 21.24 1.50 4.97
C GLU A 59 21.16 -0.03 5.06
N GLU A 60 21.69 -0.73 4.07
CA GLU A 60 21.86 -2.18 4.11
C GLU A 60 23.22 -2.52 4.73
N ARG A 61 23.23 -3.33 5.78
CA ARG A 61 24.45 -3.90 6.38
C ARG A 61 24.27 -5.38 6.59
N ASP A 62 25.17 -6.18 6.02
CA ASP A 62 25.17 -7.64 6.14
C ASP A 62 23.80 -8.28 5.78
N GLY A 63 23.11 -7.71 4.79
CA GLY A 63 21.79 -8.15 4.35
C GLY A 63 20.61 -7.71 5.22
N VAL A 64 20.84 -6.87 6.22
CA VAL A 64 19.79 -6.31 7.07
C VAL A 64 19.64 -4.82 6.79
N LEU A 65 18.40 -4.38 6.57
CA LEU A 65 18.08 -2.97 6.38
C LEU A 65 17.93 -2.27 7.73
N HIS A 66 18.60 -1.14 7.89
CA HIS A 66 18.58 -0.31 9.08
C HIS A 66 18.18 1.13 8.77
N LEU A 67 17.41 1.73 9.67
CA LEU A 67 17.21 3.17 9.73
C LEU A 67 18.46 3.83 10.33
N VAL A 68 18.98 4.81 9.60
CA VAL A 68 20.13 5.63 9.97
C VAL A 68 19.79 7.12 9.83
N PRO A 69 20.50 8.03 10.50
CA PRO A 69 20.33 9.46 10.27
C PRO A 69 20.58 9.81 8.79
N ALA A 70 19.76 10.70 8.24
CA ALA A 70 19.98 11.23 6.90
C ALA A 70 21.29 12.02 6.82
N ARG A 71 21.88 12.11 5.62
CA ARG A 71 23.12 12.86 5.38
C ARG A 71 22.99 14.35 5.70
N THR A 72 21.81 14.91 5.47
CA THR A 72 21.46 16.30 5.77
C THR A 72 20.15 16.30 6.54
N PRO A 73 20.03 17.04 7.66
CA PRO A 73 18.77 17.14 8.38
C PRO A 73 17.70 17.83 7.51
N PRO A 74 16.41 17.44 7.64
CA PRO A 74 15.33 18.14 6.96
C PRO A 74 15.26 19.61 7.38
N ALA A 75 15.01 20.49 6.41
CA ALA A 75 14.89 21.93 6.60
C ALA A 75 13.82 22.51 5.67
N LEU A 76 13.38 23.73 5.96
CA LEU A 76 12.40 24.44 5.13
C LEU A 76 13.06 25.04 3.88
N ALA A 77 12.74 24.51 2.70
CA ALA A 77 13.20 25.02 1.42
C ALA A 77 12.38 26.23 0.91
N ASP A 78 12.94 26.97 -0.04
CA ASP A 78 12.27 28.09 -0.75
C ASP A 78 11.43 27.63 -1.94
N ALA A 79 11.60 26.38 -2.38
CA ALA A 79 10.85 25.79 -3.48
C ALA A 79 10.78 24.26 -3.31
N PRO A 80 9.74 23.60 -3.84
CA PRO A 80 9.64 22.15 -3.82
C PRO A 80 10.76 21.52 -4.64
N VAL A 81 11.28 20.39 -4.14
CA VAL A 81 12.21 19.53 -4.87
C VAL A 81 11.41 18.46 -5.57
N GLU A 82 11.48 18.41 -6.90
CA GLU A 82 10.85 17.36 -7.69
C GLU A 82 11.73 16.11 -7.78
N GLY A 83 11.10 14.97 -8.02
CA GLY A 83 11.78 13.68 -8.22
C GLY A 83 11.74 12.74 -7.02
N PRO A 84 12.28 11.52 -7.18
CA PRO A 84 12.19 10.45 -6.20
C PRO A 84 12.97 10.78 -4.90
N PHE A 85 12.64 10.10 -3.81
CA PHE A 85 13.48 10.12 -2.61
C PHE A 85 14.71 9.23 -2.80
N ASP A 86 15.88 9.73 -2.42
CA ASP A 86 17.06 8.88 -2.28
C ASP A 86 16.98 8.19 -0.91
N LEU A 87 16.51 6.93 -0.90
CA LEU A 87 16.31 6.18 0.33
C LEU A 87 17.62 5.98 1.12
N GLU A 88 18.78 5.97 0.46
CA GLU A 88 20.09 5.72 1.08
C GLU A 88 20.73 6.98 1.65
N ARG A 89 20.32 8.16 1.17
CA ARG A 89 20.83 9.45 1.65
C ARG A 89 19.87 10.16 2.60
N GLY A 90 18.57 10.03 2.36
CA GLY A 90 17.55 10.81 3.04
C GLY A 90 17.73 12.33 2.87
N PRO A 91 17.00 13.16 3.64
CA PRO A 91 15.93 12.74 4.54
C PRO A 91 14.69 12.24 3.79
N LEU A 92 13.86 11.46 4.47
CA LEU A 92 12.62 10.90 3.92
C LEU A 92 11.40 11.84 4.10
N VAL A 93 11.66 13.14 4.26
CA VAL A 93 10.67 14.22 4.23
C VAL A 93 11.25 15.46 3.56
N ARG A 94 10.39 16.24 2.90
CA ARG A 94 10.70 17.54 2.30
C ARG A 94 9.67 18.56 2.78
N PHE A 95 10.14 19.76 3.11
CA PHE A 95 9.32 20.92 3.43
C PHE A 95 9.67 22.04 2.47
N ALA A 96 8.68 22.63 1.81
CA ALA A 96 8.89 23.75 0.91
C ALA A 96 7.82 24.81 1.08
N LEU A 97 8.24 26.07 1.11
CA LEU A 97 7.35 27.21 1.21
C LEU A 97 7.27 27.94 -0.13
N ASP A 98 6.10 27.94 -0.75
CA ASP A 98 5.80 28.72 -1.95
C ASP A 98 4.72 29.77 -1.65
N GLY A 99 5.14 31.01 -1.45
CA GLY A 99 4.28 32.11 -1.01
C GLY A 99 3.62 31.84 0.34
N ARG A 100 2.33 31.48 0.32
CA ARG A 100 1.55 31.10 1.53
C ARG A 100 1.26 29.60 1.63
N THR A 101 1.80 28.81 0.71
CA THR A 101 1.57 27.38 0.65
C THR A 101 2.79 26.67 1.21
N LEU A 102 2.60 25.93 2.30
CA LEU A 102 3.57 24.95 2.78
C LEU A 102 3.26 23.61 2.14
N LEU A 103 4.20 23.12 1.36
CA LEU A 103 4.20 21.77 0.81
C LEU A 103 5.02 20.88 1.73
N VAL A 104 4.41 19.78 2.17
CA VAL A 104 5.13 18.71 2.85
C VAL A 104 5.00 17.45 2.02
N GLU A 105 6.11 16.79 1.73
CA GLU A 105 6.13 15.49 1.08
C GLU A 105 6.97 14.54 1.92
N ALA A 106 6.38 13.45 2.42
CA ALA A 106 7.08 12.41 3.15
C ALA A 106 7.03 11.10 2.38
N HIS A 107 8.05 10.25 2.55
CA HIS A 107 8.04 8.91 1.98
C HIS A 107 7.25 7.95 2.89
N HIS A 108 6.43 7.07 2.31
CA HIS A 108 5.55 6.15 3.05
C HIS A 108 6.32 5.18 3.97
N LEU A 109 7.61 4.95 3.71
CA LEU A 109 8.52 4.19 4.58
C LEU A 109 8.62 4.78 6.00
N VAL A 110 8.39 6.07 6.18
CA VAL A 110 8.45 6.75 7.49
C VAL A 110 7.14 7.42 7.89
N PHE A 111 6.08 7.21 7.12
CA PHE A 111 4.89 8.04 7.18
C PHE A 111 3.64 7.23 6.82
N ASP A 112 2.51 7.57 7.41
CA ASP A 112 1.21 6.96 7.10
C ASP A 112 0.09 8.01 7.08
N GLY A 113 -1.16 7.56 6.88
CA GLY A 113 -2.31 8.45 6.81
C GLY A 113 -2.55 9.24 8.10
N GLN A 114 -2.29 8.66 9.28
CA GLN A 114 -2.47 9.32 10.57
C GLN A 114 -1.29 10.26 10.90
N SER A 115 -0.11 9.94 10.40
CA SER A 115 1.08 10.79 10.51
C SER A 115 0.86 12.16 9.85
N LYS A 116 -0.01 12.24 8.82
CA LYS A 116 -0.43 13.53 8.23
C LYS A 116 -1.08 14.44 9.27
N ASP A 117 -2.04 13.92 10.05
CA ASP A 117 -2.76 14.72 11.04
C ASP A 117 -1.84 15.12 12.20
N ILE A 118 -0.98 14.20 12.65
CA ILE A 118 0.02 14.45 13.71
C ILE A 118 0.99 15.55 13.28
N LEU A 119 1.55 15.44 12.07
CA LEU A 119 2.48 16.42 11.55
C LEU A 119 1.85 17.81 11.45
N VAL A 120 0.62 17.90 10.91
CA VAL A 120 -0.09 19.18 10.78
C VAL A 120 -0.37 19.81 12.15
N ALA A 121 -0.84 19.01 13.11
CA ALA A 121 -1.10 19.48 14.47
C ALA A 121 0.17 19.97 15.18
N ASP A 122 1.27 19.22 15.08
CA ASP A 122 2.53 19.59 15.71
C ASP A 122 3.17 20.82 15.03
N LEU A 123 3.13 20.90 13.70
CA LEU A 123 3.59 22.09 12.97
C LEU A 123 2.84 23.35 13.42
N ALA A 124 1.51 23.27 13.54
CA ALA A 124 0.70 24.38 14.00
C ALA A 124 1.03 24.77 15.45
N ALA A 125 1.11 23.79 16.35
CA ALA A 125 1.46 24.02 17.75
C ALA A 125 2.82 24.73 17.90
N PHE A 126 3.85 24.26 17.18
CA PHE A 126 5.16 24.90 17.24
C PHE A 126 5.20 26.28 16.59
N CYS A 127 4.39 26.54 15.56
CA CYS A 127 4.24 27.90 15.01
C CYS A 127 3.65 28.88 16.04
N GLU A 128 2.77 28.40 16.91
CA GLU A 128 2.19 29.19 18.01
C GLU A 128 3.11 29.27 19.25
N GLY A 129 4.28 28.63 19.21
CA GLY A 129 5.22 28.56 20.35
C GLY A 129 4.77 27.61 21.45
N ALA A 130 3.79 26.74 21.20
CA ALA A 130 3.43 25.67 22.12
C ALA A 130 4.49 24.58 22.17
N VAL A 131 4.53 23.85 23.27
CA VAL A 131 5.44 22.71 23.48
C VAL A 131 4.58 21.46 23.75
N PRO A 132 4.30 20.64 22.72
CA PRO A 132 3.57 19.40 22.91
C PRO A 132 4.29 18.46 23.91
N PRO A 133 3.55 17.65 24.70
CA PRO A 133 4.15 16.70 25.64
C PRO A 133 5.15 15.76 24.96
N PRO A 134 6.29 15.42 25.58
CA PRO A 134 7.28 14.53 24.97
C PRO A 134 6.68 13.17 24.65
N LEU A 135 7.15 12.55 23.57
CA LEU A 135 6.79 11.18 23.19
C LEU A 135 7.75 10.19 23.83
N GLU A 136 7.26 8.99 24.16
CA GLU A 136 8.11 7.91 24.64
C GLU A 136 8.99 7.37 23.50
N THR A 137 10.23 6.98 23.79
CA THR A 137 11.08 6.37 22.76
C THR A 137 10.62 4.94 22.48
N ILE A 138 10.14 4.70 21.27
CA ILE A 138 9.67 3.38 20.82
C ILE A 138 10.59 2.81 19.72
N ASP A 139 10.93 1.53 19.84
CA ASP A 139 11.49 0.74 18.72
C ASP A 139 10.34 0.02 18.00
N HIS A 140 9.68 0.75 17.10
CA HIS A 140 8.52 0.23 16.37
C HIS A 140 8.84 -1.07 15.61
N ALA A 141 10.03 -1.18 15.02
CA ALA A 141 10.39 -2.35 14.23
C ALA A 141 10.56 -3.60 15.10
N ALA A 142 11.24 -3.48 16.25
CA ALA A 142 11.38 -4.58 17.21
C ALA A 142 10.00 -5.00 17.74
N LEU A 143 9.18 -4.04 18.19
CA LEU A 143 7.84 -4.31 18.70
C LEU A 143 6.93 -4.95 17.64
N GLN A 144 7.00 -4.50 16.39
CA GLN A 144 6.25 -5.12 15.29
C GLN A 144 6.67 -6.58 15.08
N ARG A 145 7.97 -6.88 15.13
CA ARG A 145 8.49 -8.24 14.93
C ARG A 145 8.02 -9.20 16.02
N GLU A 146 8.04 -8.77 17.28
CA GLU A 146 7.50 -9.54 18.40
C GLU A 146 6.00 -9.84 18.21
N ARG A 147 5.22 -8.80 17.87
CA ARG A 147 3.79 -8.92 17.61
C ARG A 147 3.47 -9.88 16.47
N VAL A 148 4.21 -9.79 15.37
CA VAL A 148 4.09 -10.67 14.22
C VAL A 148 4.44 -12.11 14.59
N ALA A 149 5.55 -12.33 15.29
CA ALA A 149 5.97 -13.66 15.73
C ALA A 149 4.92 -14.32 16.62
N ALA A 150 4.33 -13.57 17.55
CA ALA A 150 3.29 -14.06 18.45
C ALA A 150 1.99 -14.48 17.73
N ARG A 151 1.68 -13.86 16.57
CA ARG A 151 0.44 -14.10 15.80
C ARG A 151 0.64 -14.96 14.56
N LEU A 152 1.87 -15.28 14.20
CA LEU A 152 2.20 -15.91 12.91
C LEU A 152 1.52 -17.27 12.73
N GLY A 153 1.51 -18.13 13.76
CA GLY A 153 0.86 -19.44 13.69
C GLY A 153 -0.64 -19.32 13.38
N HIS A 154 -1.34 -18.46 14.13
CA HIS A 154 -2.75 -18.20 13.90
C HIS A 154 -3.03 -17.59 12.52
N ALA A 155 -2.17 -16.68 12.05
CA ALA A 155 -2.31 -16.09 10.72
C ALA A 155 -2.13 -17.14 9.61
N LYS A 156 -1.18 -18.08 9.75
CA LYS A 156 -0.99 -19.19 8.81
C LYS A 156 -2.24 -20.07 8.71
N GLU A 157 -2.79 -20.47 9.86
CA GLU A 157 -4.03 -21.26 9.92
C GLU A 157 -5.22 -20.48 9.31
N PHE A 158 -5.33 -19.18 9.62
CA PHE A 158 -6.38 -18.34 9.12
C PHE A 158 -6.37 -18.27 7.59
N TRP A 159 -5.19 -18.06 6.99
CA TRP A 159 -5.05 -17.87 5.54
C TRP A 159 -4.98 -19.15 4.73
N ALA A 160 -4.67 -20.31 5.33
CA ALA A 160 -4.48 -21.58 4.61
C ALA A 160 -5.65 -21.96 3.68
N GLU A 161 -6.90 -21.70 4.08
CA GLU A 161 -8.10 -21.98 3.27
C GLU A 161 -8.73 -20.72 2.64
N ARG A 162 -8.24 -19.53 3.02
CA ARG A 162 -8.82 -18.24 2.65
C ARG A 162 -8.06 -17.53 1.53
N TRP A 163 -6.74 -17.70 1.48
CA TRP A 163 -5.95 -17.05 0.44
C TRP A 163 -6.33 -17.56 -0.94
N ARG A 164 -6.51 -16.61 -1.85
CA ARG A 164 -6.71 -16.83 -3.28
C ARG A 164 -5.98 -15.71 -3.99
N GLU A 165 -5.20 -16.06 -5.00
CA GLU A 165 -4.52 -15.06 -5.82
C GLU A 165 -5.56 -14.09 -6.42
N PRO A 166 -5.45 -12.78 -6.16
CA PRO A 166 -6.40 -11.81 -6.69
C PRO A 166 -6.41 -11.82 -8.22
N GLY A 167 -7.57 -12.16 -8.78
CA GLY A 167 -7.81 -12.14 -10.22
C GLY A 167 -8.20 -10.76 -10.74
N HIS A 168 -8.53 -10.71 -12.03
CA HIS A 168 -8.98 -9.51 -12.70
C HIS A 168 -10.40 -9.09 -12.28
N LEU A 169 -10.68 -7.79 -12.30
CA LEU A 169 -12.01 -7.22 -12.00
C LEU A 169 -12.53 -6.41 -13.19
N ALA A 170 -13.65 -6.85 -13.78
CA ALA A 170 -14.39 -6.09 -14.77
C ALA A 170 -14.97 -4.81 -14.16
N VAL A 171 -14.83 -3.70 -14.88
CA VAL A 171 -15.31 -2.36 -14.51
C VAL A 171 -15.88 -1.66 -15.77
N PRO A 172 -16.54 -0.50 -15.64
CA PRO A 172 -16.99 0.24 -16.80
C PRO A 172 -15.83 0.59 -17.73
N GLY A 173 -16.00 0.30 -19.02
CA GLY A 173 -15.01 0.56 -20.06
C GLY A 173 -13.69 -0.22 -19.95
N GLY A 174 -13.53 -1.16 -19.02
CA GLY A 174 -12.23 -1.78 -18.79
C GLY A 174 -12.21 -2.99 -17.85
N VAL A 175 -10.99 -3.42 -17.51
CA VAL A 175 -10.72 -4.53 -16.61
C VAL A 175 -9.49 -4.19 -15.79
N LEU A 176 -9.63 -4.20 -14.47
CA LEU A 176 -8.56 -3.96 -13.52
C LEU A 176 -7.75 -5.23 -13.31
N ARG A 177 -6.42 -5.14 -13.48
CA ARG A 177 -5.45 -6.23 -13.39
C ARG A 177 -4.23 -5.85 -12.57
N SER A 178 -3.75 -4.61 -12.74
CA SER A 178 -2.48 -4.19 -12.18
C SER A 178 -2.47 -4.25 -10.65
N ARG A 179 -1.34 -4.72 -10.12
CA ARG A 179 -0.92 -4.64 -8.71
C ARG A 179 0.44 -3.94 -8.55
N LYS A 180 0.97 -3.42 -9.66
CA LYS A 180 2.23 -2.69 -9.72
C LYS A 180 1.98 -1.21 -9.38
N ALA A 181 3.03 -0.49 -9.03
CA ALA A 181 2.97 0.96 -8.90
C ALA A 181 3.20 1.60 -10.28
N GLY A 182 2.53 2.72 -10.55
CA GLY A 182 2.70 3.42 -11.81
C GLY A 182 2.08 4.82 -11.82
N PRO A 183 2.23 5.56 -12.94
CA PRO A 183 1.55 6.83 -13.14
C PRO A 183 0.03 6.66 -13.00
N GLY A 184 -0.63 7.63 -12.36
CA GLY A 184 -2.08 7.56 -12.16
C GLY A 184 -2.78 8.87 -12.48
N LYS A 185 -4.10 8.80 -12.52
CA LYS A 185 -5.00 9.96 -12.48
C LYS A 185 -5.87 9.93 -11.22
N VAL A 186 -6.47 11.05 -10.88
CA VAL A 186 -7.35 11.18 -9.71
C VAL A 186 -8.68 11.81 -10.09
N SER A 187 -9.77 11.25 -9.58
CA SER A 187 -11.10 11.87 -9.52
C SER A 187 -11.50 12.04 -8.06
N GLU A 188 -11.79 13.27 -7.63
CA GLU A 188 -12.24 13.55 -6.26
C GLU A 188 -13.74 13.85 -6.23
N PHE A 189 -14.43 13.30 -5.23
CA PHE A 189 -15.86 13.51 -5.05
C PHE A 189 -16.28 13.34 -3.58
N ARG A 190 -17.49 13.79 -3.26
CA ARG A 190 -18.10 13.55 -1.94
C ARG A 190 -18.97 12.31 -1.96
N LEU A 191 -19.03 11.63 -0.82
CA LEU A 191 -19.90 10.49 -0.60
C LEU A 191 -20.88 10.82 0.54
N GLU A 192 -22.16 10.58 0.29
CA GLU A 192 -23.16 10.49 1.33
C GLU A 192 -23.37 9.01 1.65
N VAL A 193 -23.33 8.67 2.93
CA VAL A 193 -23.44 7.27 3.38
C VAL A 193 -24.62 7.19 4.32
N PRO A 194 -25.67 6.43 3.98
CA PRO A 194 -26.83 6.29 4.85
C PRO A 194 -26.44 5.55 6.13
N GLU A 195 -27.13 5.87 7.21
CA GLU A 195 -27.01 5.12 8.45
C GLU A 195 -27.68 3.75 8.29
N VAL A 196 -26.94 2.70 8.61
CA VAL A 196 -27.47 1.33 8.65
C VAL A 196 -27.19 0.78 10.04
N THR A 197 -28.27 0.42 10.75
CA THR A 197 -28.20 -0.02 12.15
C THR A 197 -27.19 -1.15 12.33
N GLY A 198 -26.28 -0.99 13.28
CA GLY A 198 -25.29 -2.01 13.63
C GLY A 198 -24.04 -2.07 12.74
N LEU A 199 -23.95 -1.20 11.73
CA LEU A 199 -22.80 -1.09 10.83
C LEU A 199 -22.12 0.28 10.96
N THR A 200 -20.81 0.28 10.74
CA THR A 200 -20.02 1.49 10.59
C THR A 200 -20.13 2.05 9.18
N ARG A 201 -19.84 3.35 9.02
CA ARG A 201 -19.78 4.00 7.70
C ARG A 201 -18.83 3.28 6.74
N PHE A 202 -17.67 2.84 7.21
CA PHE A 202 -16.71 2.10 6.40
C PHE A 202 -17.27 0.74 5.93
N GLU A 203 -17.92 -0.02 6.82
CA GLU A 203 -18.53 -1.31 6.46
C GLU A 203 -19.64 -1.14 5.41
N VAL A 204 -20.44 -0.08 5.51
CA VAL A 204 -21.47 0.25 4.51
C VAL A 204 -20.84 0.58 3.14
N ILE A 205 -19.78 1.40 3.12
CA ILE A 205 -19.07 1.74 1.87
C ILE A 205 -18.42 0.51 1.26
N LEU A 206 -17.75 -0.32 2.05
CA LEU A 206 -17.09 -1.53 1.56
C LEU A 206 -18.12 -2.52 0.99
N ALA A 207 -19.26 -2.69 1.66
CA ALA A 207 -20.34 -3.52 1.15
C ALA A 207 -20.92 -2.95 -0.16
N ALA A 208 -21.14 -1.63 -0.24
CA ALA A 208 -21.60 -0.98 -1.47
C ALA A 208 -20.60 -1.16 -2.63
N LEU A 209 -19.30 -1.02 -2.35
CA LEU A 209 -18.24 -1.24 -3.31
C LEU A 209 -18.19 -2.69 -3.80
N HIS A 210 -18.31 -3.67 -2.89
CA HIS A 210 -18.31 -5.08 -3.29
C HIS A 210 -19.56 -5.43 -4.10
N THR A 211 -20.73 -4.91 -3.72
CA THR A 211 -21.96 -5.00 -4.52
C THR A 211 -21.77 -4.42 -5.91
N LEU A 212 -21.16 -3.23 -6.01
CA LEU A 212 -20.91 -2.56 -7.27
C LEU A 212 -19.97 -3.38 -8.17
N LEU A 213 -18.82 -3.80 -7.64
CA LEU A 213 -17.87 -4.64 -8.37
C LEU A 213 -18.53 -5.94 -8.82
N ARG A 214 -19.35 -6.57 -7.98
CA ARG A 214 -20.12 -7.74 -8.38
C ARG A 214 -21.12 -7.40 -9.51
N SER A 215 -21.77 -6.25 -9.44
CA SER A 215 -22.77 -5.83 -10.45
C SER A 215 -22.16 -5.68 -11.85
N TYR A 216 -20.86 -5.39 -11.96
CA TYR A 216 -20.15 -5.35 -13.25
C TYR A 216 -19.89 -6.72 -13.89
N GLY A 217 -20.28 -7.83 -13.23
CA GLY A 217 -20.18 -9.19 -13.76
C GLY A 217 -19.05 -10.02 -13.16
N ASN A 218 -18.44 -9.59 -12.05
CA ASN A 218 -17.35 -10.32 -11.40
C ASN A 218 -17.86 -11.50 -10.57
N ALA A 219 -17.36 -12.72 -10.80
CA ALA A 219 -17.79 -13.93 -10.08
C ALA A 219 -17.50 -13.88 -8.56
N GLY A 220 -16.39 -13.24 -8.21
CA GLY A 220 -15.96 -12.97 -6.85
C GLY A 220 -15.29 -11.61 -6.80
N VAL A 221 -15.33 -11.01 -5.63
CA VAL A 221 -14.77 -9.68 -5.39
C VAL A 221 -13.66 -9.83 -4.37
N VAL A 222 -12.54 -9.18 -4.64
CA VAL A 222 -11.47 -8.97 -3.68
C VAL A 222 -11.11 -7.49 -3.69
N THR A 223 -11.05 -6.90 -2.51
CA THR A 223 -10.43 -5.59 -2.32
C THR A 223 -9.35 -5.73 -1.27
N ALA A 224 -8.26 -4.99 -1.45
CA ALA A 224 -7.26 -4.82 -0.43
C ALA A 224 -7.70 -3.68 0.50
N VAL A 225 -7.62 -3.90 1.81
CA VAL A 225 -8.04 -2.90 2.81
C VAL A 225 -6.83 -2.49 3.61
N ASP A 226 -6.57 -1.19 3.65
CA ASP A 226 -5.52 -0.59 4.48
C ASP A 226 -5.97 -0.56 5.95
N LEU A 227 -5.24 -1.25 6.82
CA LEU A 227 -5.54 -1.39 8.24
C LEU A 227 -4.43 -0.77 9.09
N SER A 228 -4.83 0.06 10.06
CA SER A 228 -3.89 0.55 11.06
C SER A 228 -3.40 -0.60 11.95
N THR A 229 -2.09 -0.67 12.13
CA THR A 229 -1.41 -1.54 13.11
C THR A 229 -0.96 -0.79 14.35
N ARG A 230 -1.31 0.51 14.44
CA ARG A 230 -0.96 1.38 15.55
C ARG A 230 -1.62 0.93 16.85
N THR A 231 -0.82 0.88 17.90
CA THR A 231 -1.22 0.60 19.27
C THR A 231 -1.35 1.89 20.09
N GLU A 232 -1.85 1.78 21.32
CA GLU A 232 -1.94 2.91 22.26
C GLU A 232 -0.55 3.49 22.60
N ALA A 233 0.48 2.63 22.74
CA ALA A 233 1.86 3.06 22.98
C ALA A 233 2.47 3.82 21.78
N GLU A 234 1.93 3.60 20.58
CA GLU A 234 2.36 4.28 19.36
C GLU A 234 1.49 5.50 19.04
N ALA A 235 0.60 5.91 19.96
CA ALA A 235 -0.24 7.08 19.81
C ALA A 235 0.61 8.36 19.73
N GLY A 236 0.30 9.23 18.77
CA GLY A 236 1.04 10.47 18.55
C GLY A 236 2.38 10.31 17.83
N HIS A 237 2.85 9.09 17.52
CA HIS A 237 4.08 8.89 16.77
C HIS A 237 3.91 9.02 15.25
N ILE A 238 4.88 9.59 14.55
CA ILE A 238 4.96 9.50 13.08
C ILE A 238 5.64 8.18 12.68
N GLY A 239 5.07 7.48 11.69
CA GLY A 239 5.62 6.22 11.19
C GLY A 239 4.68 5.41 10.30
N PRO A 240 5.14 4.29 9.74
CA PRO A 240 4.39 3.45 8.81
C PRO A 240 3.54 2.39 9.55
N PHE A 241 2.52 2.80 10.30
CA PHE A 241 1.69 1.88 11.10
C PHE A 241 0.49 1.35 10.32
N VAL A 242 0.76 0.78 9.14
CA VAL A 242 -0.26 0.25 8.23
C VAL A 242 0.12 -1.15 7.75
N ASN A 243 -0.89 -1.99 7.58
CA ASN A 243 -0.79 -3.25 6.86
C ASN A 243 -2.01 -3.36 5.94
N GLU A 244 -1.80 -3.82 4.72
CA GLU A 244 -2.89 -4.06 3.77
C GLU A 244 -3.27 -5.54 3.86
N LEU A 245 -4.57 -5.86 3.87
CA LEU A 245 -5.05 -7.25 3.84
C LEU A 245 -6.22 -7.42 2.88
N PRO A 246 -6.33 -8.58 2.19
CA PRO A 246 -7.42 -8.82 1.25
C PRO A 246 -8.72 -9.13 2.00
N VAL A 247 -9.82 -8.63 1.47
CA VAL A 247 -11.18 -8.96 1.89
C VAL A 247 -11.89 -9.57 0.69
N PHE A 248 -12.26 -10.84 0.81
CA PHE A 248 -12.95 -11.59 -0.24
C PHE A 248 -14.45 -11.60 0.00
N SER A 249 -15.24 -11.50 -1.06
CA SER A 249 -16.67 -11.78 -0.98
C SER A 249 -17.26 -12.27 -2.30
N ARG A 250 -18.48 -12.80 -2.24
CA ARG A 250 -19.27 -13.22 -3.40
C ARG A 250 -20.70 -12.74 -3.21
N PRO A 251 -20.97 -11.44 -3.42
CA PRO A 251 -22.31 -10.88 -3.22
C PRO A 251 -23.31 -11.56 -4.18
N SER A 252 -24.51 -11.85 -3.69
CA SER A 252 -25.59 -12.42 -4.50
C SER A 252 -26.64 -11.35 -4.79
N PRO A 253 -27.16 -11.25 -6.04
CA PRO A 253 -28.19 -10.27 -6.40
C PRO A 253 -29.46 -10.36 -5.54
N ASP A 254 -29.75 -11.54 -5.00
CA ASP A 254 -30.98 -11.84 -4.25
C ASP A 254 -30.80 -11.72 -2.73
N THR A 255 -29.63 -11.31 -2.26
CA THR A 255 -29.38 -11.09 -0.82
C THR A 255 -29.75 -9.67 -0.42
N PRO A 256 -30.44 -9.45 0.71
CA PRO A 256 -30.65 -8.12 1.26
C PRO A 256 -29.31 -7.42 1.60
N PHE A 257 -29.21 -6.12 1.35
CA PHE A 257 -27.99 -5.36 1.61
C PHE A 257 -27.52 -5.48 3.07
N ALA A 258 -28.44 -5.34 4.03
CA ALA A 258 -28.08 -5.40 5.46
C ALA A 258 -27.50 -6.78 5.84
N GLU A 259 -28.04 -7.86 5.27
CA GLU A 259 -27.53 -9.21 5.49
C GLU A 259 -26.11 -9.37 4.93
N PHE A 260 -25.90 -8.96 3.68
CA PHE A 260 -24.57 -9.02 3.06
C PHE A 260 -23.54 -8.18 3.83
N ALA A 261 -23.89 -6.96 4.19
CA ALA A 261 -23.01 -6.05 4.90
C ALA A 261 -22.69 -6.55 6.33
N ALA A 262 -23.65 -7.19 7.01
CA ALA A 262 -23.41 -7.85 8.30
C ALA A 262 -22.43 -9.03 8.17
N GLY A 263 -22.55 -9.82 7.09
CA GLY A 263 -21.59 -10.88 6.75
C GLY A 263 -20.19 -10.32 6.48
N LEU A 264 -20.08 -9.25 5.69
CA LEU A 264 -18.80 -8.60 5.39
C LEU A 264 -18.14 -8.00 6.64
N ARG A 265 -18.93 -7.44 7.56
CA ARG A 265 -18.45 -7.00 8.89
C ARG A 265 -17.90 -8.17 9.71
N ALA A 266 -18.57 -9.33 9.69
CA ALA A 266 -18.08 -10.52 10.39
C ALA A 266 -16.75 -11.00 9.81
N GLU A 267 -16.57 -10.91 8.49
CA GLU A 267 -15.30 -11.21 7.82
C GLU A 267 -14.20 -10.21 8.21
N LEU A 268 -14.48 -8.90 8.12
CA LEU A 268 -13.53 -7.85 8.52
C LEU A 268 -13.03 -8.04 9.95
N ARG A 269 -13.92 -8.42 10.88
CA ARG A 269 -13.54 -8.69 12.28
C ARG A 269 -12.55 -9.85 12.41
N GLN A 270 -12.70 -10.90 11.60
CA GLN A 270 -11.74 -12.00 11.56
C GLN A 270 -10.40 -11.54 10.97
N VAL A 271 -10.43 -10.80 9.86
CA VAL A 271 -9.22 -10.20 9.24
C VAL A 271 -8.49 -9.29 10.24
N TYR A 272 -9.21 -8.52 11.06
CA TYR A 272 -8.62 -7.65 12.09
C TYR A 272 -7.84 -8.41 13.16
N ALA A 273 -8.18 -9.66 13.44
CA ALA A 273 -7.47 -10.48 14.42
C ALA A 273 -6.03 -10.82 13.95
N VAL A 274 -5.79 -10.82 12.65
CA VAL A 274 -4.48 -11.12 12.02
C VAL A 274 -3.82 -9.89 11.38
N ARG A 275 -4.38 -8.69 11.58
CA ARG A 275 -3.94 -7.44 10.90
C ARG A 275 -2.48 -7.07 11.06
N GLU A 276 -1.82 -7.56 12.10
CA GLU A 276 -0.41 -7.25 12.37
C GLU A 276 0.54 -8.07 11.51
N VAL A 277 0.10 -9.21 10.96
CA VAL A 277 0.94 -10.13 10.20
C VAL A 277 0.85 -9.80 8.71
N PRO A 278 1.94 -9.38 8.06
CA PRO A 278 1.97 -9.24 6.60
C PRO A 278 1.64 -10.57 5.92
N ILE A 279 0.81 -10.54 4.89
CA ILE A 279 0.32 -11.77 4.27
C ILE A 279 1.44 -12.65 3.69
N ALA A 280 2.50 -12.04 3.15
CA ALA A 280 3.69 -12.74 2.65
C ALA A 280 4.49 -13.51 3.73
N ARG A 281 4.17 -13.31 5.02
CA ARG A 281 4.72 -14.13 6.11
C ARG A 281 3.83 -15.31 6.48
N ALA A 282 2.53 -15.17 6.26
CA ALA A 282 1.54 -16.17 6.59
C ALA A 282 1.27 -17.15 5.44
N VAL A 283 1.47 -16.72 4.19
CA VAL A 283 1.16 -17.50 2.99
C VAL A 283 2.42 -17.67 2.14
N PRO A 284 2.85 -18.92 1.85
CA PRO A 284 3.94 -19.20 0.91
C PRO A 284 3.65 -18.68 -0.51
N GLY A 285 4.69 -18.35 -1.27
CA GLY A 285 4.57 -17.95 -2.67
C GLY A 285 3.99 -16.55 -2.93
N VAL A 286 3.59 -15.79 -1.90
CA VAL A 286 3.11 -14.41 -2.10
C VAL A 286 4.27 -13.49 -2.43
N LYS A 287 4.25 -12.97 -3.66
CA LYS A 287 5.27 -12.05 -4.18
C LYS A 287 5.13 -10.65 -3.56
N PRO A 288 6.18 -9.83 -3.52
CA PRO A 288 6.06 -8.40 -3.29
C PRO A 288 5.26 -7.74 -4.41
N HIS A 289 4.35 -6.86 -4.02
CA HIS A 289 3.56 -6.05 -4.94
C HIS A 289 3.25 -4.71 -4.27
N ALA A 290 3.00 -3.68 -5.08
CA ALA A 290 2.66 -2.36 -4.57
C ALA A 290 1.27 -2.32 -3.92
N ALA A 291 0.37 -3.20 -4.35
CA ALA A 291 -0.95 -3.44 -3.78
C ALA A 291 -1.29 -4.94 -3.80
N LEU A 292 -1.97 -5.44 -2.77
CA LEU A 292 -2.33 -6.86 -2.68
C LEU A 292 -3.41 -7.27 -3.69
N ALA A 293 -4.31 -6.36 -4.06
CA ALA A 293 -5.37 -6.58 -5.05
C ALA A 293 -5.46 -5.40 -6.02
N PRO A 294 -6.10 -5.57 -7.20
CA PRO A 294 -6.25 -4.47 -8.16
C PRO A 294 -7.03 -3.27 -7.63
N VAL A 295 -7.93 -3.50 -6.66
CA VAL A 295 -8.68 -2.46 -5.96
C VAL A 295 -8.23 -2.40 -4.50
N SER A 296 -7.75 -1.24 -4.06
CA SER A 296 -7.42 -0.97 -2.66
C SER A 296 -8.33 0.12 -2.06
N VAL A 297 -8.64 0.00 -0.77
CA VAL A 297 -9.51 0.92 -0.05
C VAL A 297 -8.86 1.32 1.27
N SER A 298 -8.77 2.63 1.50
CA SER A 298 -8.41 3.17 2.81
C SER A 298 -9.53 4.06 3.33
N TYR A 299 -9.76 4.00 4.64
CA TYR A 299 -10.68 4.90 5.32
C TYR A 299 -10.03 5.41 6.59
N ARG A 300 -10.09 6.73 6.79
CA ARG A 300 -9.71 7.34 8.05
C ARG A 300 -10.59 8.53 8.37
N ARG A 301 -10.68 8.83 9.66
CA ARG A 301 -11.22 10.09 10.15
C ARG A 301 -10.12 11.13 10.18
N ALA A 302 -10.41 12.33 9.73
CA ALA A 302 -9.49 13.45 9.82
C ALA A 302 -9.27 13.81 11.31
N GLY A 303 -8.05 14.27 11.62
CA GLY A 303 -7.81 14.94 12.90
C GLY A 303 -8.61 16.24 13.04
N PRO A 304 -8.60 16.86 14.24
CA PRO A 304 -9.19 18.17 14.42
C PRO A 304 -8.62 19.20 13.44
N PRO A 305 -9.44 20.07 12.84
CA PRO A 305 -8.95 21.09 11.93
C PRO A 305 -8.09 22.12 12.68
N VAL A 306 -7.00 22.56 12.05
CA VAL A 306 -6.17 23.66 12.57
C VAL A 306 -6.83 24.99 12.17
N PRO A 307 -7.15 25.88 13.14
CA PRO A 307 -7.79 27.16 12.83
C PRO A 307 -7.02 27.99 11.80
N GLY A 308 -7.71 28.41 10.75
CA GLY A 308 -7.16 29.27 9.68
C GLY A 308 -6.28 28.56 8.65
N TRP A 309 -5.96 27.27 8.83
CA TRP A 309 -5.20 26.49 7.85
C TRP A 309 -6.16 25.74 6.93
N ASP A 310 -5.98 25.89 5.62
CA ASP A 310 -6.65 25.04 4.62
C ASP A 310 -5.70 23.89 4.25
N VAL A 311 -6.05 22.68 4.67
CA VAL A 311 -5.17 21.50 4.60
C VAL A 311 -5.76 20.45 3.68
N ASP A 312 -5.07 20.22 2.57
CA ASP A 312 -5.34 19.09 1.68
C ASP A 312 -4.49 17.88 2.09
N LEU A 313 -5.16 16.95 2.78
CA LEU A 313 -4.59 15.68 3.20
C LEU A 313 -4.76 14.55 2.16
N LEU A 314 -5.49 14.80 1.07
CA LEU A 314 -5.71 13.85 -0.04
C LEU A 314 -4.87 14.18 -1.27
N ALA A 315 -4.06 15.25 -1.19
CA ALA A 315 -3.11 15.70 -2.21
C ALA A 315 -2.54 14.53 -3.04
N PHE A 316 -2.68 14.66 -4.36
CA PHE A 316 -2.35 13.59 -5.29
C PHE A 316 -0.86 13.55 -5.58
N ASN A 317 -0.27 12.34 -5.47
CA ASN A 317 1.15 12.11 -5.72
C ASN A 317 1.45 11.74 -7.19
N LYS A 318 0.50 11.91 -8.12
CA LYS A 318 0.66 11.58 -9.55
C LYS A 318 0.82 10.09 -9.86
N ALA A 319 0.54 9.22 -8.89
CA ALA A 319 0.74 7.77 -9.01
C ALA A 319 -0.39 6.98 -8.35
N VAL A 320 -0.49 5.70 -8.71
CA VAL A 320 -1.42 4.73 -8.12
C VAL A 320 -0.67 3.44 -7.77
N ARG A 321 -1.13 2.75 -6.73
CA ARG A 321 -0.67 1.40 -6.36
C ARG A 321 -1.77 0.42 -6.73
N GLY A 322 -1.47 -0.48 -7.68
CA GLY A 322 -2.48 -1.30 -8.35
C GLY A 322 -3.28 -0.50 -9.38
N ALA A 323 -4.43 -1.03 -9.76
CA ALA A 323 -5.27 -0.44 -10.82
C ALA A 323 -6.17 0.70 -10.31
N LEU A 324 -6.68 0.57 -9.08
CA LEU A 324 -7.63 1.52 -8.50
C LEU A 324 -7.45 1.59 -6.98
N GLN A 325 -7.33 2.81 -6.45
CA GLN A 325 -7.19 3.08 -5.03
C GLN A 325 -8.24 4.11 -4.59
N LEU A 326 -9.17 3.68 -3.73
CA LEU A 326 -10.22 4.52 -3.16
C LEU A 326 -9.79 4.99 -1.77
N GLN A 327 -9.38 6.26 -1.67
CA GLN A 327 -9.00 6.86 -0.39
C GLN A 327 -10.16 7.68 0.18
N LEU A 328 -10.60 7.32 1.38
CA LEU A 328 -11.76 7.91 2.05
C LEU A 328 -11.31 8.71 3.28
N LEU A 329 -11.64 10.00 3.30
CA LEU A 329 -11.34 10.91 4.40
C LEU A 329 -12.63 11.47 4.98
N ASP A 330 -12.96 11.04 6.18
CA ASP A 330 -14.12 11.48 6.93
C ASP A 330 -13.76 12.70 7.78
N GLY A 331 -14.12 13.90 7.31
CA GLY A 331 -13.77 15.17 7.93
C GLY A 331 -14.98 15.99 8.39
N PRO A 332 -14.74 17.19 8.94
CA PRO A 332 -15.81 18.08 9.39
C PRO A 332 -16.76 18.49 8.25
N ASP A 333 -16.25 18.56 7.02
CA ASP A 333 -17.02 18.92 5.81
C ASP A 333 -17.66 17.70 5.11
N GLY A 334 -17.75 16.57 5.81
CA GLY A 334 -18.26 15.31 5.32
C GLY A 334 -17.19 14.35 4.76
N LEU A 335 -17.66 13.27 4.15
CA LEU A 335 -16.80 12.22 3.61
C LEU A 335 -16.33 12.59 2.19
N ARG A 336 -15.01 12.83 2.06
CA ARG A 336 -14.35 13.01 0.77
C ARG A 336 -13.75 11.69 0.29
N ALA A 337 -13.86 11.43 -1.00
CA ALA A 337 -13.27 10.30 -1.68
C ALA A 337 -12.29 10.78 -2.75
N SER A 338 -11.09 10.20 -2.77
CA SER A 338 -10.10 10.35 -3.84
C SER A 338 -9.97 8.99 -4.54
N LEU A 339 -10.45 8.91 -5.79
CA LEU A 339 -10.33 7.75 -6.66
C LEU A 339 -9.08 7.89 -7.53
N ARG A 340 -7.98 7.29 -7.08
CA ARG A 340 -6.73 7.21 -7.85
C ARG A 340 -6.79 5.97 -8.73
N HIS A 341 -6.45 6.09 -10.00
CA HIS A 341 -6.59 4.98 -10.95
C HIS A 341 -5.53 4.99 -12.02
N ASP A 342 -5.27 3.81 -12.56
CA ASP A 342 -4.56 3.60 -13.81
C ASP A 342 -5.48 4.03 -14.97
N PRO A 343 -5.09 5.05 -15.76
CA PRO A 343 -5.93 5.56 -16.85
C PRO A 343 -6.10 4.57 -18.01
N ASP A 344 -5.24 3.56 -18.13
CA ASP A 344 -5.31 2.55 -19.19
C ASP A 344 -6.21 1.37 -18.80
N GLU A 345 -6.42 1.13 -17.51
CA GLU A 345 -7.29 0.06 -17.02
C GLU A 345 -8.70 0.53 -16.60
N LEU A 346 -8.84 1.77 -16.11
CA LEU A 346 -10.14 2.39 -15.78
C LEU A 346 -10.45 3.55 -16.74
N ALA A 347 -11.10 3.23 -17.85
CA ALA A 347 -11.45 4.22 -18.88
C ALA A 347 -12.56 5.19 -18.45
N GLU A 348 -13.46 4.77 -17.55
CA GLU A 348 -14.64 5.55 -17.14
C GLU A 348 -14.67 5.80 -15.61
N PRO A 349 -13.71 6.55 -15.04
CA PRO A 349 -13.63 6.77 -13.59
C PRO A 349 -14.81 7.55 -13.03
N ASP A 350 -15.35 8.50 -13.80
CA ASP A 350 -16.50 9.31 -13.38
C ASP A 350 -17.79 8.50 -13.34
N LEU A 351 -17.94 7.53 -14.25
CA LEU A 351 -19.05 6.57 -14.23
C LEU A 351 -18.93 5.65 -13.02
N PHE A 352 -17.74 5.09 -12.75
CA PHE A 352 -17.51 4.29 -11.54
C PHE A 352 -17.87 5.07 -10.26
N ALA A 353 -17.46 6.33 -10.17
CA ALA A 353 -17.79 7.20 -9.05
C ALA A 353 -19.29 7.51 -8.95
N ALA A 354 -19.96 7.72 -10.09
CA ALA A 354 -21.40 7.93 -10.15
C ALA A 354 -22.18 6.70 -9.73
N ASP A 355 -21.77 5.51 -10.17
CA ASP A 355 -22.40 4.25 -9.82
C ASP A 355 -22.23 3.94 -8.33
N LEU A 356 -21.05 4.21 -7.74
CA LEU A 356 -20.84 4.07 -6.29
C LEU A 356 -21.73 5.03 -5.49
N ARG A 357 -21.85 6.30 -5.90
CA ARG A 357 -22.77 7.26 -5.27
C ARG A 357 -24.23 6.81 -5.41
N SER A 358 -24.62 6.32 -6.58
CA SER A 358 -25.96 5.81 -6.85
C SER A 358 -26.27 4.62 -5.94
N ALA A 359 -25.37 3.63 -5.88
CA ALA A 359 -25.53 2.46 -5.02
C ALA A 359 -25.69 2.87 -3.55
N LEU A 360 -24.85 3.77 -3.04
CA LEU A 360 -24.95 4.30 -1.67
C LEU A 360 -26.28 5.02 -1.40
N SER A 361 -26.71 5.89 -2.32
CA SER A 361 -27.96 6.66 -2.17
C SER A 361 -29.23 5.80 -2.15
N ARG A 362 -29.15 4.59 -2.70
CA ARG A 362 -30.27 3.64 -2.79
C ARG A 362 -30.33 2.69 -1.61
N ILE A 363 -29.31 2.62 -0.75
CA ILE A 363 -29.28 1.63 0.33
C ILE A 363 -30.50 1.80 1.24
N GLY A 364 -31.25 0.71 1.36
CA GLY A 364 -32.28 0.48 2.37
C GLY A 364 -32.02 -0.87 3.03
N PRO A 365 -32.44 -1.09 4.28
CA PRO A 365 -32.10 -2.29 5.04
C PRO A 365 -32.57 -3.58 4.37
N ASP A 366 -33.72 -3.55 3.70
CA ASP A 366 -34.36 -4.73 3.11
C ASP A 366 -34.23 -4.79 1.58
N LEU A 367 -33.56 -3.82 0.95
CA LEU A 367 -33.37 -3.84 -0.50
C LEU A 367 -32.35 -4.90 -0.89
N LEU A 368 -32.69 -5.64 -1.95
CA LEU A 368 -31.81 -6.63 -2.53
C LEU A 368 -30.63 -5.94 -3.22
N LEU A 369 -29.48 -6.62 -3.29
CA LEU A 369 -28.30 -6.07 -3.96
C LEU A 369 -28.58 -5.71 -5.43
N SER A 370 -29.43 -6.48 -6.12
CA SER A 370 -29.87 -6.22 -7.50
C SER A 370 -30.69 -4.94 -7.67
N GLU A 371 -31.27 -4.40 -6.60
CA GLU A 371 -32.01 -3.13 -6.62
C GLU A 371 -31.06 -1.92 -6.48
N LEU A 372 -29.86 -2.14 -5.93
CA LEU A 372 -28.85 -1.08 -5.75
C LEU A 372 -28.09 -0.79 -7.04
N ALA A 373 -27.81 -1.81 -7.85
CA ALA A 373 -27.11 -1.70 -9.13
C ALA A 373 -27.57 -2.80 -10.11
N PRO A 374 -27.54 -2.57 -11.43
CA PRO A 374 -27.92 -3.58 -12.41
C PRO A 374 -26.86 -4.68 -12.52
N PHE A 375 -27.16 -5.89 -12.03
CA PHE A 375 -26.23 -7.01 -12.09
C PHE A 375 -26.10 -7.55 -13.51
N ARG A 376 -24.88 -7.51 -14.04
CA ARG A 376 -24.52 -8.19 -15.27
C ARG A 376 -24.31 -9.68 -15.00
N GLU A 377 -24.53 -10.49 -16.05
CA GLU A 377 -24.15 -11.89 -16.02
C GLU A 377 -22.68 -12.03 -15.64
N VAL A 378 -22.39 -13.10 -14.89
CA VAL A 378 -21.01 -13.38 -14.48
C VAL A 378 -20.22 -13.69 -15.73
N SER A 379 -19.44 -12.73 -16.17
CA SER A 379 -18.44 -12.96 -17.20
C SER A 379 -17.25 -13.54 -16.47
N THR A 380 -16.82 -14.75 -16.81
CA THR A 380 -15.51 -15.23 -16.36
C THR A 380 -14.46 -14.37 -17.09
N PRO A 381 -13.73 -13.45 -16.42
CA PRO A 381 -12.52 -12.94 -17.03
C PRO A 381 -11.58 -14.14 -17.07
N ASN A 382 -10.96 -14.40 -18.22
CA ASN A 382 -10.01 -15.49 -18.40
C ASN A 382 -9.17 -15.68 -17.13
N ALA A 383 -9.18 -16.91 -16.60
CA ALA A 383 -8.14 -17.38 -15.71
C ALA A 383 -6.78 -16.97 -16.29
N PRO A 384 -5.76 -16.69 -15.47
CA PRO A 384 -4.43 -16.38 -15.99
C PRO A 384 -4.10 -17.44 -17.05
N ALA A 385 -3.74 -16.99 -18.24
CA ALA A 385 -3.36 -17.87 -19.33
C ALA A 385 -2.09 -18.61 -18.87
N ALA A 386 -2.27 -19.79 -18.28
CA ALA A 386 -1.21 -20.76 -18.11
C ALA A 386 -0.90 -21.28 -19.51
N GLY A 387 0.03 -20.60 -20.15
CA GLY A 387 0.42 -20.86 -21.52
C GLY A 387 1.80 -20.29 -21.78
N THR A 388 2.81 -20.92 -21.20
CA THR A 388 4.15 -20.91 -21.79
C THR A 388 4.49 -22.34 -22.14
N GLU A 389 4.66 -22.55 -23.45
CA GLU A 389 5.17 -23.77 -24.05
C GLU A 389 6.46 -24.15 -23.34
N ALA A 390 6.55 -25.39 -22.86
CA ALA A 390 7.78 -25.95 -22.33
C ALA A 390 8.81 -26.01 -23.46
N VAL A 391 9.63 -24.95 -23.57
CA VAL A 391 10.93 -25.04 -24.24
C VAL A 391 11.75 -26.03 -23.41
N GLU A 392 12.54 -26.90 -24.06
CA GLU A 392 13.42 -27.87 -23.40
C GLU A 392 14.52 -27.16 -22.57
N VAL A 393 14.15 -26.61 -21.40
CA VAL A 393 15.07 -25.95 -20.44
C VAL A 393 16.17 -26.91 -20.00
N ALA A 394 15.88 -28.23 -19.97
CA ALA A 394 16.81 -29.28 -19.57
C ALA A 394 18.11 -29.33 -20.40
N ALA A 395 18.16 -28.70 -21.58
CA ALA A 395 19.36 -28.65 -22.44
C ALA A 395 20.09 -27.29 -22.41
N ASP A 396 19.62 -26.28 -21.67
CA ASP A 396 20.25 -24.96 -21.66
C ASP A 396 21.58 -24.96 -20.86
N PRO A 397 22.70 -24.49 -21.42
CA PRO A 397 23.99 -24.46 -20.73
C PRO A 397 24.02 -23.56 -19.49
N LEU A 398 23.06 -22.62 -19.34
CA LEU A 398 22.94 -21.77 -18.15
C LEU A 398 22.29 -22.50 -16.97
N LEU A 399 21.52 -23.57 -17.23
CA LEU A 399 20.79 -24.30 -16.21
C LEU A 399 21.67 -24.74 -15.02
N PRO A 400 22.76 -25.52 -15.22
CA PRO A 400 23.57 -25.97 -14.09
C PRO A 400 24.25 -24.83 -13.33
N GLU A 401 24.62 -23.74 -14.01
CA GLU A 401 25.28 -22.59 -13.39
C GLU A 401 24.31 -21.76 -12.52
N ILE A 402 23.10 -21.52 -13.03
CA ILE A 402 22.07 -20.79 -12.28
C ILE A 402 21.58 -21.66 -11.10
N THR A 403 21.40 -22.97 -11.29
CA THR A 403 21.11 -23.91 -10.19
C THR A 403 22.17 -23.81 -9.10
N ALA A 404 23.47 -23.86 -9.43
CA ALA A 404 24.54 -23.75 -8.45
C ALA A 404 24.50 -22.41 -7.68
N ILE A 405 24.19 -21.30 -8.36
CA ILE A 405 24.05 -19.98 -7.71
C ILE A 405 22.86 -19.99 -6.73
N TRP A 406 21.73 -20.56 -7.12
CA TRP A 406 20.54 -20.63 -6.28
C TRP A 406 20.79 -21.51 -5.05
N GLU A 407 21.35 -22.71 -5.24
CA GLU A 407 21.69 -23.62 -4.14
C GLU A 407 22.68 -22.98 -3.15
N GLU A 408 23.67 -22.23 -3.65
CA GLU A 408 24.63 -21.51 -2.82
C GLU A 408 23.99 -20.40 -1.99
N VAL A 409 23.02 -19.67 -2.53
CA VAL A 409 22.38 -18.55 -1.86
C VAL A 409 21.29 -19.03 -0.91
N LEU A 410 20.45 -19.96 -1.36
CA LEU A 410 19.33 -20.52 -0.59
C LEU A 410 19.82 -21.53 0.46
N LYS A 411 21.06 -22.02 0.35
CA LYS A 411 21.61 -23.10 1.20
C LYS A 411 20.72 -24.35 1.19
N PHE A 412 20.14 -24.63 0.02
CA PHE A 412 19.20 -25.73 -0.22
C PHE A 412 19.61 -26.45 -1.52
N SER A 413 19.59 -27.78 -1.52
CA SER A 413 19.90 -28.64 -2.67
C SER A 413 19.19 -29.99 -2.51
N PRO A 414 18.67 -30.62 -3.58
CA PRO A 414 18.66 -30.12 -4.96
C PRO A 414 17.64 -29.00 -5.18
N VAL A 415 17.95 -28.05 -6.06
CA VAL A 415 16.97 -27.10 -6.62
C VAL A 415 16.61 -27.55 -8.04
N GLU A 416 15.34 -27.82 -8.28
CA GLU A 416 14.85 -28.23 -9.60
C GLU A 416 14.61 -27.00 -10.51
N PRO A 417 14.69 -27.14 -11.85
CA PRO A 417 14.56 -26.01 -12.79
C PRO A 417 13.25 -25.22 -12.66
N HIS A 418 12.19 -25.88 -12.20
CA HIS A 418 10.85 -25.32 -12.06
C HIS A 418 10.46 -25.04 -10.60
N ASP A 419 11.38 -25.21 -9.64
CA ASP A 419 11.10 -24.83 -8.26
C ASP A 419 10.96 -23.31 -8.16
N ASP A 420 9.88 -22.88 -7.51
CA ASP A 420 9.65 -21.47 -7.23
C ASP A 420 10.59 -21.01 -6.10
N ILE A 421 11.38 -19.97 -6.37
CA ILE A 421 12.34 -19.42 -5.42
C ILE A 421 11.71 -19.04 -4.07
N PHE A 422 10.46 -18.60 -4.04
CA PHE A 422 9.75 -18.22 -2.82
C PHE A 422 9.35 -19.43 -1.99
N ASP A 423 8.99 -20.53 -2.65
CA ASP A 423 8.68 -21.80 -1.97
C ASP A 423 9.94 -22.42 -1.35
N LEU A 424 11.11 -22.17 -1.95
CA LEU A 424 12.42 -22.53 -1.42
C LEU A 424 12.90 -21.62 -0.29
N GLY A 425 12.07 -20.68 0.19
CA GLY A 425 12.40 -19.73 1.25
C GLY A 425 13.19 -18.51 0.76
N GLY A 426 13.24 -18.30 -0.55
CA GLY A 426 13.79 -17.10 -1.15
C GLY A 426 12.97 -15.85 -0.83
N HIS A 427 13.66 -14.73 -0.75
CA HIS A 427 13.10 -13.41 -0.49
C HIS A 427 13.93 -12.37 -1.26
N SER A 428 13.50 -11.12 -1.31
CA SER A 428 14.15 -10.10 -2.13
C SER A 428 15.66 -9.96 -1.91
N LEU A 429 16.14 -10.19 -0.69
CA LEU A 429 17.58 -10.25 -0.40
C LEU A 429 18.27 -11.46 -1.07
N THR A 430 17.71 -12.68 -1.01
CA THR A 430 18.32 -13.83 -1.71
C THR A 430 18.27 -13.62 -3.22
N ILE A 431 17.20 -13.02 -3.74
CA ILE A 431 17.08 -12.69 -5.16
C ILE A 431 18.15 -11.67 -5.57
N THR A 432 18.31 -10.58 -4.82
CA THR A 432 19.36 -9.57 -5.09
C THR A 432 20.75 -10.21 -5.04
N GLN A 433 20.98 -11.12 -4.11
CA GLN A 433 22.22 -11.89 -3.98
C GLN A 433 22.45 -12.87 -5.14
N ILE A 434 21.39 -13.46 -5.69
CA ILE A 434 21.43 -14.31 -6.87
C ILE A 434 21.75 -13.45 -8.10
N ILE A 435 21.03 -12.33 -8.31
CA ILE A 435 21.28 -11.38 -9.40
C ILE A 435 22.74 -10.91 -9.38
N ALA A 436 23.25 -10.48 -8.22
CA ALA A 436 24.63 -10.03 -8.08
C ALA A 436 25.65 -11.13 -8.44
N ARG A 437 25.36 -12.40 -8.12
CA ARG A 437 26.22 -13.55 -8.47
C ARG A 437 26.12 -13.92 -9.93
N MET A 438 24.92 -13.89 -10.52
CA MET A 438 24.70 -14.14 -11.94
C MET A 438 25.42 -13.11 -12.79
N ARG A 439 25.31 -11.83 -12.45
CA ARG A 439 26.08 -10.76 -13.11
C ARG A 439 27.59 -11.01 -13.01
N LYS A 440 28.08 -11.43 -11.85
CA LYS A 440 29.51 -11.65 -11.62
C LYS A 440 30.06 -12.91 -12.31
N ARG A 441 29.29 -14.00 -12.35
CA ARG A 441 29.75 -15.33 -12.83
C ARG A 441 29.43 -15.58 -14.29
N LEU A 442 28.31 -15.07 -14.77
CA LEU A 442 27.73 -15.42 -16.07
C LEU A 442 27.61 -14.21 -17.01
N ASP A 443 27.96 -13.01 -16.55
CA ASP A 443 27.86 -11.75 -17.31
C ASP A 443 26.45 -11.49 -17.88
N VAL A 444 25.42 -11.94 -17.13
CA VAL A 444 24.01 -11.70 -17.45
C VAL A 444 23.44 -10.62 -16.53
N GLU A 445 22.76 -9.64 -17.12
CA GLU A 445 22.01 -8.63 -16.39
C GLU A 445 20.52 -9.00 -16.42
N ILE A 446 19.94 -9.13 -15.24
CA ILE A 446 18.53 -9.39 -15.02
C ILE A 446 18.04 -8.37 -13.99
N GLU A 447 16.87 -7.81 -14.23
CA GLU A 447 16.24 -6.92 -13.27
C GLU A 447 15.57 -7.70 -12.14
N LEU A 448 15.40 -7.04 -11.00
CA LEU A 448 14.72 -7.65 -9.86
C LEU A 448 13.29 -8.05 -10.21
N ASP A 449 12.63 -7.27 -11.06
CA ASP A 449 11.26 -7.50 -11.53
C ASP A 449 11.13 -8.79 -12.33
N ASP A 450 12.12 -9.13 -13.16
CA ASP A 450 12.11 -10.36 -13.96
C ASP A 450 12.12 -11.61 -13.10
N PHE A 451 12.83 -11.59 -11.97
CA PHE A 451 12.83 -12.67 -10.98
C PHE A 451 11.47 -12.83 -10.31
N PHE A 452 10.74 -11.72 -10.07
CA PHE A 452 9.40 -11.79 -9.52
C PHE A 452 8.40 -12.29 -10.54
N ASP A 453 8.49 -11.85 -11.79
CA ASP A 453 7.58 -12.28 -12.84
C ASP A 453 7.86 -13.74 -13.26
N ASN A 454 9.12 -14.20 -13.17
CA ASN A 454 9.57 -15.54 -13.58
C ASN A 454 10.39 -16.24 -12.47
N PRO A 455 9.76 -16.67 -11.35
CA PRO A 455 10.45 -17.05 -10.11
C PRO A 455 11.05 -18.46 -10.11
N THR A 456 11.38 -19.01 -11.27
CA THR A 456 12.00 -20.34 -11.42
C THR A 456 13.29 -20.21 -12.22
N ILE A 457 14.22 -21.14 -12.08
CA ILE A 457 15.46 -21.13 -12.87
C ILE A 457 15.13 -21.18 -14.37
N ALA A 458 14.15 -22.01 -14.75
CA ALA A 458 13.60 -22.08 -16.10
C ALA A 458 13.09 -20.73 -16.61
N GLY A 459 12.27 -20.04 -15.82
CA GLY A 459 11.72 -18.75 -16.19
C GLY A 459 12.79 -17.66 -16.29
N VAL A 460 13.77 -17.67 -15.39
CA VAL A 460 14.93 -16.78 -15.46
C VAL A 460 15.76 -17.00 -16.74
N ILE A 461 15.97 -18.26 -17.14
CA ILE A 461 16.63 -18.59 -18.41
C ILE A 461 15.84 -18.05 -19.60
N GLU A 462 14.51 -18.19 -19.60
CA GLU A 462 13.68 -17.63 -20.67
C GLU A 462 13.84 -16.10 -20.77
N VAL A 463 13.92 -15.39 -19.65
CA VAL A 463 14.17 -13.94 -19.65
C VAL A 463 15.53 -13.60 -20.26
N ILE A 464 16.60 -14.32 -19.89
CA ILE A 464 17.96 -14.10 -20.44
C ILE A 464 18.01 -14.34 -21.95
N ARG A 465 17.18 -15.24 -22.46
CA ARG A 465 17.16 -15.64 -23.87
C ARG A 465 16.29 -14.76 -24.76
N ARG A 466 15.44 -13.91 -24.17
CA ARG A 466 14.69 -12.87 -24.89
C ARG A 466 15.61 -11.71 -25.27
#